data_AF-A0A6I3FPG7-F1
#
_entry.id   AF-A0A6I3FPG7-F1
#
_cell.length_a   1.000
_cell.length_b   1.000
_cell.length_c   1.000
_cell.angle_alpha   90.00
_cell.angle_beta   90.00
_cell.angle_gamma   90.00
#
_symmetry.space_group_name_H-M   'P 1'
#
loop_
_entity.id
_entity.type
_entity.pdbx_description
1 polymer ?
#
loop_
_entity_poly.entity_id
_entity_poly.type
_entity_poly.pdbx_seq_one_letter_code
_entity_poly.pdbx_strand_id
1 'polypeptide(L)'
;DRILREQPQLSGAEVFSLARKAVVAQYQQLVVSDYLPKIIDRRVLDRVLSNNNGSLTANLSFYSSCMQMPVEFAVAAYRFGHSQVRVLYRINSEVDRLPVFSGSFGTPGIDLVGFSAAPSNFGIDWSRFFSRSGRAETGVQSSYKIDASITNSLSLLPLPVTSAGPADLAKRNLLRSSQLGLPTGQDVARALGVRVLRDDEILIGKATGVATEATAITKLAPSLASKTPLWAYILAESTASAYRVVDGAIVGQQRAPFRLGPVGSQIVAETFVGLLASDPNSIINTQQPRAQASSLRQLFDQISQNISVSSESESPRRVQPRRDEPAQRDRQATRREDQEPRREEPRRENQQPRDQRRRN
;
A
#
# COMPACT_ATOMS: atom_id res chain seq x y z
N ASP A 1 -16.13 -11.03 -16.68
CA ASP A 1 -17.21 -10.41 -17.49
C ASP A 1 -16.82 -10.11 -18.93
N ARG A 2 -15.88 -9.20 -19.22
CA ARG A 2 -15.54 -8.89 -20.63
C ARG A 2 -15.16 -10.14 -21.45
N ILE A 3 -14.25 -10.97 -20.92
CA ILE A 3 -13.82 -12.21 -21.58
C ILE A 3 -15.02 -13.16 -21.83
N LEU A 4 -15.92 -13.30 -20.86
CA LEU A 4 -17.13 -14.12 -21.02
C LEU A 4 -18.08 -13.57 -22.09
N ARG A 5 -18.20 -12.24 -22.22
CA ARG A 5 -19.02 -11.62 -23.28
C ARG A 5 -18.43 -11.86 -24.67
N GLU A 6 -17.10 -11.81 -24.79
CA GLU A 6 -16.39 -12.01 -26.06
C GLU A 6 -16.28 -13.49 -26.44
N GLN A 7 -16.18 -14.38 -25.44
CA GLN A 7 -15.96 -15.82 -25.62
C GLN A 7 -16.83 -16.62 -24.62
N PRO A 8 -18.15 -16.67 -24.84
CA PRO A 8 -19.11 -17.29 -23.90
C PRO A 8 -18.94 -18.81 -23.75
N GLN A 9 -18.24 -19.46 -24.69
CA GLN A 9 -17.98 -20.90 -24.70
C GLN A 9 -16.88 -21.34 -23.72
N LEU A 10 -16.11 -20.40 -23.16
CA LEU A 10 -15.00 -20.74 -22.26
C LEU A 10 -15.51 -21.26 -20.92
N SER A 11 -14.82 -22.26 -20.38
CA SER A 11 -15.01 -22.71 -19.00
C SER A 11 -14.59 -21.63 -18.00
N GLY A 12 -15.07 -21.73 -16.76
CA GLY A 12 -14.68 -20.81 -15.69
C GLY A 12 -13.16 -20.77 -15.44
N ALA A 13 -12.47 -21.90 -15.59
CA ALA A 13 -11.02 -21.98 -15.43
C ALA A 13 -10.27 -21.24 -16.56
N GLU A 14 -10.72 -21.36 -17.81
CA GLU A 14 -10.15 -20.64 -18.95
C GLU A 14 -10.37 -19.13 -18.82
N VAL A 15 -11.58 -18.73 -18.43
CA VAL A 15 -11.91 -17.32 -18.16
C VAL A 15 -11.01 -16.75 -17.06
N PHE A 16 -10.83 -17.47 -15.96
CA PHE A 16 -9.94 -17.05 -14.88
C PHE A 16 -8.49 -16.92 -15.35
N SER A 17 -7.99 -17.89 -16.11
CA SER A 17 -6.61 -17.87 -16.62
C SER A 17 -6.36 -16.67 -17.54
N LEU A 18 -7.27 -16.39 -18.48
CA LEU A 18 -7.19 -15.24 -19.36
C LEU A 18 -7.35 -13.91 -18.60
N ALA A 19 -8.27 -13.86 -17.63
CA ALA A 19 -8.46 -12.67 -16.79
C ALA A 19 -7.21 -12.38 -15.97
N ARG A 20 -6.62 -13.41 -15.34
CA ARG A 20 -5.36 -13.30 -14.60
C ARG A 20 -4.25 -12.75 -15.49
N LYS A 21 -4.07 -13.31 -16.68
CA LYS A 21 -3.04 -12.83 -17.64
C LYS A 21 -3.26 -11.35 -17.99
N ALA A 22 -4.48 -10.95 -18.33
CA ALA A 22 -4.81 -9.56 -18.67
C ALA A 22 -4.61 -8.59 -17.49
N VAL A 23 -5.00 -8.98 -16.28
CA VAL A 23 -4.84 -8.16 -15.07
C VAL A 23 -3.38 -8.02 -14.69
N VAL A 24 -2.59 -9.09 -14.77
CA VAL A 24 -1.14 -9.06 -14.51
C VAL A 24 -0.44 -8.14 -15.52
N ALA A 25 -0.75 -8.24 -16.82
CA ALA A 25 -0.21 -7.35 -17.84
C ALA A 25 -0.54 -5.88 -17.56
N GLN A 26 -1.80 -5.60 -17.22
CA GLN A 26 -2.26 -4.25 -16.88
C GLN A 26 -1.54 -3.71 -15.63
N TYR A 27 -1.34 -4.55 -14.61
CA TYR A 27 -0.61 -4.18 -13.40
C TYR A 27 0.86 -3.85 -13.70
N GLN A 28 1.56 -4.74 -14.42
CA GLN A 28 2.95 -4.53 -14.80
C GLN A 28 3.09 -3.26 -15.68
N GLN A 29 2.13 -3.01 -16.58
CA GLN A 29 2.11 -1.79 -17.37
C GLN A 29 2.04 -0.55 -16.47
N LEU A 30 1.10 -0.52 -15.53
CA LEU A 30 0.94 0.61 -14.61
C LEU A 30 2.19 0.83 -13.75
N VAL A 31 2.87 -0.25 -13.35
CA VAL A 31 4.13 -0.16 -12.62
C VAL A 31 5.16 0.61 -13.45
N VAL A 32 5.35 0.21 -14.71
CA VAL A 32 6.36 0.77 -15.61
C VAL A 32 6.02 2.16 -16.11
N SER A 33 4.78 2.39 -16.56
CA SER A 33 4.41 3.63 -17.25
C SER A 33 3.83 4.71 -16.33
N ASP A 34 3.47 4.38 -15.08
CA ASP A 34 2.86 5.34 -14.16
C ASP A 34 3.53 5.39 -12.79
N TYR A 35 3.64 4.26 -12.09
CA TYR A 35 4.13 4.21 -10.72
C TYR A 35 5.63 4.54 -10.60
N LEU A 36 6.50 3.81 -11.30
CA LEU A 36 7.95 4.06 -11.26
C LEU A 36 8.28 5.51 -11.67
N PRO A 37 7.79 6.07 -12.80
CA PRO A 37 8.03 7.46 -13.17
C PRO A 37 7.67 8.50 -12.10
N LYS A 38 6.73 8.20 -11.21
CA LYS A 38 6.30 9.09 -10.12
C LYS A 38 7.17 8.98 -8.87
N ILE A 39 7.78 7.82 -8.63
CA ILE A 39 8.48 7.50 -7.39
C ILE A 39 9.99 7.61 -7.53
N ILE A 40 10.57 7.23 -8.67
CA ILE A 40 12.03 7.18 -8.85
C ILE A 40 12.56 8.34 -9.69
N ASP A 41 13.83 8.69 -9.50
CA ASP A 41 14.53 9.65 -10.33
C ASP A 41 14.42 9.26 -11.81
N ARG A 42 14.00 10.21 -12.64
CA ARG A 42 13.68 9.93 -14.04
C ARG A 42 14.91 9.49 -14.84
N ARG A 43 16.08 10.05 -14.53
CA ARG A 43 17.34 9.72 -15.22
C ARG A 43 17.82 8.32 -14.87
N VAL A 44 17.49 7.85 -13.66
CA VAL A 44 17.73 6.46 -13.26
C VAL A 44 16.77 5.53 -14.00
N LEU A 45 15.47 5.85 -14.03
CA LEU A 45 14.49 5.04 -14.77
C LEU A 45 14.85 4.89 -16.25
N ASP A 46 15.12 6.00 -16.94
CA ASP A 46 15.41 6.00 -18.38
C ASP A 46 16.70 5.23 -18.71
N ARG A 47 17.63 5.12 -17.75
CA ARG A 47 18.84 4.30 -17.88
C ARG A 47 18.52 2.81 -17.72
N VAL A 48 17.78 2.45 -16.68
CA VAL A 48 17.48 1.06 -16.32
C VAL A 48 16.43 0.43 -17.25
N LEU A 49 15.49 1.22 -17.76
CA LEU A 49 14.42 0.77 -18.64
C LEU A 49 14.27 1.73 -19.82
N SER A 50 14.72 1.26 -20.98
CA SER A 50 14.54 1.98 -22.24
C SER A 50 13.26 1.52 -22.95
N ASN A 51 12.64 2.42 -23.70
CA ASN A 51 11.46 2.13 -24.51
C ASN A 51 11.71 2.58 -25.95
N ASN A 52 11.88 1.62 -26.86
CA ASN A 52 12.11 1.85 -28.28
C ASN A 52 10.86 1.43 -29.06
N ASN A 53 10.04 2.41 -29.47
CA ASN A 53 8.80 2.19 -30.24
C ASN A 53 7.84 1.16 -29.61
N GLY A 54 7.75 1.13 -28.27
CA GLY A 54 6.90 0.19 -27.53
C GLY A 54 7.60 -1.11 -27.12
N SER A 55 8.84 -1.34 -27.57
CA SER A 55 9.68 -2.43 -27.07
C SER A 55 10.45 -1.94 -25.84
N LEU A 56 10.17 -2.58 -24.70
CA LEU A 56 10.87 -2.31 -23.44
C LEU A 56 12.18 -3.12 -23.40
N THR A 57 13.27 -2.49 -22.99
CA THR A 57 14.57 -3.15 -22.83
C THR A 57 15.18 -2.78 -21.48
N ALA A 58 15.50 -3.81 -20.69
CA ALA A 58 16.13 -3.69 -19.38
C ALA A 58 17.65 -3.55 -19.51
N ASN A 59 18.22 -2.54 -18.86
CA ASN A 59 19.66 -2.33 -18.73
C ASN A 59 20.03 -2.40 -17.24
N LEU A 60 20.34 -3.60 -16.77
CA LEU A 60 20.61 -3.88 -15.35
C LEU A 60 22.11 -3.80 -15.08
N SER A 61 22.51 -3.16 -13.99
CA SER A 61 23.93 -3.00 -13.63
C SER A 61 24.36 -3.97 -12.53
N PHE A 62 23.47 -4.31 -11.59
CA PHE A 62 23.77 -5.24 -10.50
C PHE A 62 22.71 -6.32 -10.30
N TYR A 63 21.47 -6.12 -10.78
CA TYR A 63 20.43 -7.12 -10.59
C TYR A 63 20.77 -8.42 -11.32
N SER A 64 20.61 -9.54 -10.62
CA SER A 64 20.66 -10.89 -11.18
C SER A 64 19.37 -11.63 -10.84
N SER A 65 18.88 -12.46 -11.78
CA SER A 65 17.66 -13.25 -11.59
C SER A 65 17.73 -14.19 -10.36
N CYS A 66 18.94 -14.60 -9.96
CA CYS A 66 19.17 -15.39 -8.75
C CYS A 66 18.83 -14.63 -7.46
N MET A 67 18.85 -13.30 -7.47
CA MET A 67 18.58 -12.48 -6.28
C MET A 67 17.09 -12.41 -5.95
N GLN A 68 16.21 -12.59 -6.96
CA GLN A 68 14.77 -12.32 -6.91
C GLN A 68 14.44 -10.93 -6.35
N MET A 69 14.47 -10.77 -5.02
CA MET A 69 14.26 -9.53 -4.29
C MET A 69 15.44 -9.25 -3.32
N PRO A 70 16.32 -8.28 -3.61
CA PRO A 70 17.45 -7.93 -2.74
C PRO A 70 17.01 -7.47 -1.34
N VAL A 71 17.87 -7.70 -0.33
CA VAL A 71 17.55 -7.32 1.05
C VAL A 71 17.49 -5.81 1.24
N GLU A 72 18.34 -5.07 0.51
CA GLU A 72 18.35 -3.61 0.45
C GLU A 72 17.02 -3.08 -0.09
N PHE A 73 16.42 -3.77 -1.06
CA PHE A 73 15.09 -3.45 -1.56
C PHE A 73 14.03 -3.70 -0.48
N ALA A 74 13.98 -4.92 0.06
CA ALA A 74 12.90 -5.35 0.97
C ALA A 74 12.90 -4.63 2.33
N VAL A 75 14.07 -4.21 2.81
CA VAL A 75 14.25 -3.71 4.19
C VAL A 75 14.64 -2.24 4.25
N ALA A 76 15.10 -1.63 3.15
CA ALA A 76 15.39 -0.21 3.13
C ALA A 76 14.67 0.52 2.01
N ALA A 77 15.05 0.30 0.75
CA ALA A 77 14.63 1.13 -0.36
C ALA A 77 13.11 1.12 -0.52
N TYR A 78 12.47 -0.04 -0.61
CA TYR A 78 11.02 -0.14 -0.82
C TYR A 78 10.18 0.14 0.45
N ARG A 79 10.82 0.52 1.56
CA ARG A 79 10.15 1.04 2.77
C ARG A 79 10.06 2.56 2.79
N PHE A 80 10.39 3.23 1.67
CA PHE A 80 10.10 4.66 1.50
C PHE A 80 8.62 4.98 1.71
N GLY A 81 7.72 4.03 1.37
CA GLY A 81 6.28 4.19 1.47
C GLY A 81 5.77 4.49 2.89
N HIS A 82 6.54 4.18 3.94
CA HIS A 82 6.19 4.55 5.30
C HIS A 82 6.11 6.07 5.51
N SER A 83 6.91 6.87 4.79
CA SER A 83 6.84 8.35 4.82
C SER A 83 5.61 8.91 4.10
N GLN A 84 5.05 8.13 3.17
CA GLN A 84 3.92 8.54 2.34
C GLN A 84 2.56 8.35 3.02
N VAL A 85 2.52 7.59 4.12
CA VAL A 85 1.30 7.30 4.88
C VAL A 85 0.77 8.60 5.50
N ARG A 86 -0.54 8.85 5.39
CA ARG A 86 -1.20 9.99 6.03
C ARG A 86 -1.59 9.65 7.47
N VAL A 87 -1.69 10.67 8.33
CA VAL A 87 -2.17 10.47 9.71
C VAL A 87 -3.61 9.97 9.71
N LEU A 88 -4.45 10.56 8.85
CA LEU A 88 -5.88 10.28 8.76
C LEU A 88 -6.32 10.17 7.30
N TYR A 89 -7.29 9.30 7.05
CA TYR A 89 -7.91 9.07 5.75
C TYR A 89 -9.43 9.23 5.86
N ARG A 90 -10.01 9.97 4.93
CA ARG A 90 -11.44 9.98 4.68
C ARG A 90 -11.75 8.94 3.60
N ILE A 91 -12.29 7.80 3.97
CA ILE A 91 -12.54 6.71 3.02
C ILE A 91 -13.88 6.85 2.29
N ASN A 92 -14.87 7.51 2.90
CA ASN A 92 -16.16 7.86 2.30
C ASN A 92 -16.81 9.04 3.06
N SER A 93 -18.11 9.27 2.87
CA SER A 93 -18.89 10.28 3.60
C SER A 93 -19.68 9.74 4.81
N GLU A 94 -19.71 8.42 5.01
CA GLU A 94 -20.47 7.76 6.07
C GLU A 94 -19.70 7.68 7.40
N VAL A 95 -18.36 7.69 7.33
CA VAL A 95 -17.47 7.67 8.50
C VAL A 95 -16.61 8.93 8.56
N ASP A 96 -16.25 9.34 9.77
CA ASP A 96 -15.25 10.39 9.96
C ASP A 96 -13.86 9.91 9.51
N ARG A 97 -12.87 10.81 9.50
CA ARG A 97 -11.50 10.48 9.11
C ARG A 97 -10.90 9.46 10.09
N LEU A 98 -10.36 8.38 9.53
CA LEU A 98 -9.81 7.26 10.28
C LEU A 98 -8.27 7.29 10.28
N PRO A 99 -7.60 7.02 11.41
CA PRO A 99 -6.17 6.74 11.41
C PRO A 99 -5.86 5.39 10.77
N VAL A 100 -4.62 5.18 10.37
CA VAL A 100 -4.18 3.83 9.93
C VAL A 100 -4.18 2.87 11.10
N PHE A 101 -3.57 3.31 12.20
CA PHE A 101 -3.48 2.59 13.46
C PHE A 101 -3.86 3.52 14.62
N SER A 102 -4.77 3.06 15.47
CA SER A 102 -5.16 3.70 16.72
C SER A 102 -4.35 3.22 17.92
N GLY A 103 -3.55 2.16 17.77
CA GLY A 103 -2.88 1.45 18.87
C GLY A 103 -3.70 0.32 19.50
N SER A 104 -4.99 0.23 19.16
CA SER A 104 -5.87 -0.85 19.61
C SER A 104 -5.86 -2.00 18.59
N PHE A 105 -5.71 -3.23 19.06
CA PHE A 105 -5.86 -4.41 18.21
C PHE A 105 -7.28 -4.97 18.31
N GLY A 106 -7.91 -5.23 17.15
CA GLY A 106 -9.16 -5.99 17.09
C GLY A 106 -10.43 -5.22 17.45
N THR A 107 -10.42 -3.89 17.44
CA THR A 107 -11.65 -3.07 17.56
C THR A 107 -12.08 -2.61 16.17
N PRO A 108 -13.13 -3.19 15.56
CA PRO A 108 -13.58 -2.78 14.23
C PRO A 108 -14.11 -1.34 14.23
N GLY A 109 -13.84 -0.61 13.15
CA GLY A 109 -14.50 0.69 12.89
C GLY A 109 -13.79 1.94 13.42
N ILE A 110 -12.71 1.80 14.21
CA ILE A 110 -12.01 2.95 14.80
C ILE A 110 -10.73 3.36 14.04
N ASP A 111 -10.21 2.49 13.19
CA ASP A 111 -9.02 2.70 12.36
C ASP A 111 -9.03 1.79 11.12
N LEU A 112 -7.99 1.87 10.29
CA LEU A 112 -7.84 1.06 9.07
C LEU A 112 -7.05 -0.24 9.29
N VAL A 113 -7.05 -0.78 10.52
CA VAL A 113 -6.36 -2.03 10.84
C VAL A 113 -6.96 -3.20 10.07
N GLY A 114 -6.07 -4.00 9.45
CA GLY A 114 -6.43 -5.24 8.77
C GLY A 114 -6.66 -6.42 9.71
N PHE A 115 -6.59 -7.63 9.15
CA PHE A 115 -6.75 -8.92 9.88
C PHE A 115 -8.12 -9.13 10.54
N SER A 116 -9.12 -8.33 10.16
CA SER A 116 -10.53 -8.52 10.49
C SER A 116 -11.40 -8.20 9.27
N ALA A 117 -12.66 -8.61 9.30
CA ALA A 117 -13.60 -8.20 8.27
C ALA A 117 -13.76 -6.67 8.30
N ALA A 118 -13.67 -6.02 7.13
CA ALA A 118 -13.90 -4.58 7.04
C ALA A 118 -15.34 -4.27 7.48
N PRO A 119 -15.57 -3.24 8.32
CA PRO A 119 -16.91 -2.77 8.65
C PRO A 119 -17.75 -2.48 7.40
N SER A 120 -19.06 -2.74 7.46
CA SER A 120 -19.94 -2.57 6.30
C SER A 120 -20.00 -1.13 5.76
N ASN A 121 -19.77 -0.13 6.63
CA ASN A 121 -19.70 1.29 6.29
C ASN A 121 -18.29 1.77 5.86
N PHE A 122 -17.33 0.86 5.64
CA PHE A 122 -15.97 1.19 5.18
C PHE A 122 -15.81 1.08 3.65
N GLY A 123 -16.90 1.17 2.90
CA GLY A 123 -16.85 1.23 1.44
C GLY A 123 -15.95 2.37 0.96
N ILE A 124 -14.99 2.07 0.08
CA ILE A 124 -14.03 3.08 -0.41
C ILE A 124 -14.67 3.92 -1.50
N ASP A 125 -14.81 5.22 -1.24
CA ASP A 125 -15.07 6.23 -2.25
C ASP A 125 -13.77 6.56 -3.00
N TRP A 126 -13.57 5.86 -4.12
CA TRP A 126 -12.38 6.00 -4.95
C TRP A 126 -12.15 7.41 -5.49
N SER A 127 -13.17 8.26 -5.56
CA SER A 127 -13.02 9.67 -5.98
C SER A 127 -12.17 10.50 -5.00
N ARG A 128 -12.01 10.01 -3.77
CA ARG A 128 -11.14 10.62 -2.73
C ARG A 128 -9.66 10.28 -2.92
N PHE A 129 -9.33 9.36 -3.82
CA PHE A 129 -7.98 8.86 -4.05
C PHE A 129 -7.52 9.02 -5.49
N PHE A 130 -8.46 9.03 -6.44
CA PHE A 130 -8.19 9.23 -7.86
C PHE A 130 -8.97 10.44 -8.38
N SER A 131 -8.22 11.41 -8.89
CA SER A 131 -8.77 12.53 -9.66
C SER A 131 -9.18 12.07 -11.07
N ARG A 132 -10.38 12.46 -11.51
CA ARG A 132 -10.84 12.25 -12.90
C ARG A 132 -10.18 13.24 -13.86
N SER A 133 -10.04 12.87 -15.12
CA SER A 133 -9.59 13.81 -16.15
C SER A 133 -10.55 15.01 -16.29
N GLY A 134 -9.99 16.21 -16.41
CA GLY A 134 -10.77 17.44 -16.60
C GLY A 134 -11.47 18.01 -15.36
N ARG A 135 -11.28 17.41 -14.16
CA ARG A 135 -11.73 17.99 -12.89
C ARG A 135 -10.54 18.43 -12.05
N ALA A 136 -10.71 19.53 -11.32
CA ALA A 136 -9.72 19.97 -10.33
C ALA A 136 -9.49 18.86 -9.29
N GLU A 137 -8.26 18.70 -8.80
CA GLU A 137 -7.89 17.70 -7.79
C GLU A 137 -8.43 18.03 -6.39
N THR A 138 -9.40 18.94 -6.29
CA THR A 138 -10.03 19.38 -5.06
C THR A 138 -10.68 18.18 -4.36
N GLY A 139 -10.16 17.82 -3.18
CA GLY A 139 -10.71 16.74 -2.37
C GLY A 139 -9.99 15.39 -2.51
N VAL A 140 -9.00 15.25 -3.41
CA VAL A 140 -8.16 14.05 -3.49
C VAL A 140 -7.13 14.03 -2.35
N GLN A 141 -6.96 12.86 -1.73
CA GLN A 141 -6.05 12.64 -0.63
C GLN A 141 -4.69 12.14 -1.13
N SER A 142 -3.90 13.06 -1.70
CA SER A 142 -2.52 12.76 -2.11
C SER A 142 -1.70 12.18 -0.96
N SER A 143 -0.76 11.30 -1.25
CA SER A 143 0.15 10.78 -0.23
C SER A 143 0.95 11.91 0.44
N TYR A 144 1.52 11.63 1.60
CA TYR A 144 2.61 12.46 2.11
C TYR A 144 3.86 12.32 1.24
N LYS A 145 4.81 13.23 1.47
CA LYS A 145 6.06 13.32 0.73
C LYS A 145 6.93 12.11 1.03
N ILE A 146 7.86 11.83 0.12
CA ILE A 146 8.98 10.96 0.45
C ILE A 146 10.00 11.84 1.19
N ASP A 147 10.03 11.79 2.51
CA ASP A 147 11.02 12.48 3.33
C ASP A 147 11.34 11.66 4.59
N ALA A 148 12.27 12.14 5.41
CA ALA A 148 12.69 11.47 6.63
C ALA A 148 11.73 11.75 7.81
N SER A 149 10.43 11.90 7.53
CA SER A 149 9.37 12.02 8.50
C SER A 149 8.34 10.90 8.32
N ILE A 150 7.82 10.39 9.43
CA ILE A 150 6.73 9.42 9.44
C ILE A 150 5.63 9.89 10.38
N THR A 151 4.42 9.41 10.15
CA THR A 151 3.27 9.80 10.98
C THR A 151 3.28 9.08 12.31
N ASN A 152 2.75 9.74 13.35
CA ASN A 152 2.59 9.15 14.67
C ASN A 152 1.71 7.90 14.66
N SER A 153 0.79 7.76 13.71
CA SER A 153 0.00 6.53 13.60
C SER A 153 0.89 5.29 13.40
N LEU A 154 2.02 5.43 12.70
CA LEU A 154 2.97 4.33 12.51
C LEU A 154 3.82 4.01 13.76
N SER A 155 3.74 4.81 14.83
CA SER A 155 4.34 4.45 16.13
C SER A 155 3.40 3.59 16.99
N LEU A 156 2.16 3.38 16.54
CA LEU A 156 1.06 2.75 17.27
C LEU A 156 0.63 1.43 16.61
N LEU A 157 1.58 0.62 16.12
CA LEU A 157 1.22 -0.65 15.49
C LEU A 157 0.38 -1.51 16.45
N PRO A 158 -0.76 -2.04 15.98
CA PRO A 158 -1.64 -2.87 16.78
C PRO A 158 -1.00 -4.26 16.90
N LEU A 159 -0.13 -4.43 17.88
CA LEU A 159 0.57 -5.68 18.10
C LEU A 159 -0.31 -6.61 18.96
N PRO A 160 -0.54 -7.87 18.54
CA PRO A 160 -1.06 -8.89 19.44
C PRO A 160 -0.21 -8.98 20.71
N VAL A 161 -0.82 -9.34 21.85
CA VAL A 161 -0.14 -9.48 23.15
C VAL A 161 1.07 -10.44 23.08
N THR A 162 1.03 -11.41 22.17
CA THR A 162 2.11 -12.39 21.92
C THR A 162 3.26 -11.86 21.08
N SER A 163 3.15 -10.65 20.54
CA SER A 163 4.17 -10.09 19.66
C SER A 163 5.34 -9.51 20.45
N ALA A 164 6.55 -9.88 20.05
CA ALA A 164 7.77 -9.29 20.58
C ALA A 164 8.18 -8.00 19.83
N GLY A 165 8.84 -7.10 20.57
CA GLY A 165 9.45 -5.89 20.04
C GLY A 165 8.55 -4.64 20.10
N PRO A 166 9.08 -3.47 19.71
CA PRO A 166 8.38 -2.21 19.84
C PRO A 166 7.20 -2.11 18.86
N ALA A 167 6.15 -1.38 19.24
CA ALA A 167 5.05 -0.98 18.36
C ALA A 167 5.48 0.08 17.33
N ASP A 168 6.64 0.71 17.53
CA ASP A 168 7.14 1.75 16.64
C ASP A 168 7.72 1.17 15.33
N LEU A 169 7.07 1.44 14.20
CA LEU A 169 7.46 0.92 12.90
C LEU A 169 8.86 1.37 12.46
N ALA A 170 9.26 2.62 12.74
CA ALA A 170 10.59 3.10 12.39
C ALA A 170 11.67 2.36 13.19
N LYS A 171 11.47 2.20 14.50
CA LYS A 171 12.36 1.44 15.37
C LYS A 171 12.47 -0.01 14.93
N ARG A 172 11.34 -0.66 14.62
CA ARG A 172 11.34 -2.03 14.05
C ARG A 172 12.13 -2.11 12.76
N ASN A 173 11.97 -1.12 11.87
CA ASN A 173 12.67 -1.10 10.60
C ASN A 173 14.19 -0.96 10.78
N LEU A 174 14.64 -0.04 11.63
CA LEU A 174 16.06 0.16 11.91
C LEU A 174 16.68 -1.06 12.60
N LEU A 175 15.98 -1.67 13.56
CA LEU A 175 16.43 -2.91 14.19
C LEU A 175 16.52 -4.05 13.18
N ARG A 176 15.53 -4.20 12.31
CA ARG A 176 15.56 -5.24 11.25
C ARG A 176 16.70 -5.00 10.27
N SER A 177 16.97 -3.74 9.92
CA SER A 177 18.09 -3.37 9.06
C SER A 177 19.43 -3.78 9.68
N SER A 178 19.60 -3.52 10.99
CA SER A 178 20.79 -3.93 11.74
C SER A 178 20.92 -5.45 11.85
N GLN A 179 19.83 -6.16 12.16
CA GLN A 179 19.83 -7.63 12.28
C GLN A 179 20.25 -8.34 10.98
N LEU A 180 19.89 -7.77 9.83
CA LEU A 180 20.23 -8.31 8.52
C LEU A 180 21.58 -7.79 7.99
N GLY A 181 22.28 -6.96 8.76
CA GLY A 181 23.58 -6.43 8.37
C GLY A 181 23.54 -5.54 7.13
N LEU A 182 22.47 -4.75 6.94
CA LEU A 182 22.39 -3.86 5.78
C LEU A 182 23.58 -2.88 5.76
N PRO A 183 24.15 -2.57 4.59
CA PRO A 183 25.18 -1.57 4.44
C PRO A 183 24.65 -0.17 4.80
N THR A 184 25.56 0.77 5.04
CA THR A 184 25.18 2.17 5.24
C THR A 184 24.78 2.80 3.91
N GLY A 185 23.98 3.86 3.94
CA GLY A 185 23.57 4.55 2.72
C GLY A 185 24.75 5.14 1.95
N GLN A 186 25.73 5.67 2.67
CA GLN A 186 26.98 6.17 2.10
C GLN A 186 27.78 5.05 1.40
N ASP A 187 27.86 3.85 1.98
CA ASP A 187 28.56 2.71 1.37
C ASP A 187 27.89 2.27 0.08
N VAL A 188 26.56 2.18 0.06
CA VAL A 188 25.81 1.84 -1.16
C VAL A 188 25.99 2.94 -2.22
N ALA A 189 25.95 4.21 -1.85
CA ALA A 189 26.20 5.31 -2.78
C ALA A 189 27.58 5.20 -3.45
N ARG A 190 28.62 4.86 -2.67
CA ARG A 190 29.97 4.62 -3.21
C ARG A 190 30.01 3.40 -4.14
N ALA A 191 29.38 2.29 -3.74
CA ALA A 191 29.32 1.07 -4.54
C ALA A 191 28.59 1.28 -5.88
N LEU A 192 27.56 2.12 -5.90
CA LEU A 192 26.84 2.51 -7.12
C LEU A 192 27.55 3.59 -7.95
N GLY A 193 28.66 4.15 -7.47
CA GLY A 193 29.37 5.24 -8.14
C GLY A 193 28.57 6.54 -8.24
N VAL A 194 27.63 6.77 -7.32
CA VAL A 194 26.81 7.99 -7.27
C VAL A 194 27.32 8.95 -6.20
N ARG A 195 26.84 10.20 -6.24
CA ARG A 195 27.22 11.21 -5.24
C ARG A 195 26.81 10.75 -3.84
N VAL A 196 27.78 10.68 -2.94
CA VAL A 196 27.55 10.43 -1.52
C VAL A 196 27.06 11.72 -0.86
N LEU A 197 25.95 11.66 -0.11
CA LEU A 197 25.50 12.78 0.71
C LEU A 197 26.51 13.00 1.85
N ARG A 198 26.85 14.27 2.10
CA ARG A 198 27.58 14.63 3.31
C ARG A 198 26.65 14.52 4.52
N ASP A 199 27.22 14.36 5.71
CA ASP A 199 26.43 14.21 6.94
C ASP A 199 25.52 15.42 7.25
N ASP A 200 25.91 16.63 6.83
CA ASP A 200 25.11 17.86 6.92
C ASP A 200 23.98 17.92 5.86
N GLU A 201 24.02 17.07 4.84
CA GLU A 201 22.94 16.94 3.85
C GLU A 201 21.90 15.87 4.23
N ILE A 202 22.22 15.03 5.22
CA ILE A 202 21.35 13.94 5.67
C ILE A 202 20.45 14.46 6.79
N LEU A 203 19.30 15.00 6.39
CA LEU A 203 18.30 15.56 7.31
C LEU A 203 17.27 14.51 7.72
N ILE A 204 16.99 14.44 9.02
CA ILE A 204 15.91 13.64 9.63
C ILE A 204 14.80 14.57 10.08
N GLY A 205 13.57 14.33 9.61
CA GLY A 205 12.42 15.19 9.85
C GLY A 205 11.70 15.59 8.56
N LYS A 206 10.78 16.55 8.67
CA LYS A 206 9.90 16.96 7.55
C LYS A 206 10.65 17.86 6.58
N ALA A 207 10.45 17.64 5.29
CA ALA A 207 11.00 18.50 4.24
C ALA A 207 10.05 19.67 3.92
N THR A 208 10.07 20.70 4.77
CA THR A 208 9.20 21.90 4.66
C THR A 208 9.96 23.22 4.47
N GLY A 209 11.28 23.24 4.73
CA GLY A 209 12.07 24.47 4.78
C GLY A 209 12.09 25.16 6.15
N VAL A 210 11.30 24.68 7.12
CA VAL A 210 11.32 25.19 8.49
C VAL A 210 12.49 24.56 9.24
N ALA A 211 13.44 25.38 9.71
CA ALA A 211 14.69 24.92 10.31
C ALA A 211 14.51 24.00 11.54
N THR A 212 13.40 24.11 12.27
CA THR A 212 13.10 23.27 13.44
C THR A 212 12.43 21.95 13.10
N GLU A 213 12.03 21.72 11.85
CA GLU A 213 11.31 20.50 11.45
C GLU A 213 12.20 19.40 10.92
N ALA A 214 13.50 19.68 10.69
CA ALA A 214 14.49 18.68 10.30
C ALA A 214 15.86 18.96 10.92
N THR A 215 16.57 17.90 11.27
CA THR A 215 17.88 17.96 11.94
C THR A 215 18.87 17.06 11.22
N ALA A 216 20.10 17.54 11.02
CA ALA A 216 21.18 16.72 10.47
C ALA A 216 21.44 15.47 11.33
N ILE A 217 21.68 14.33 10.69
CA ILE A 217 21.81 13.03 11.37
C ILE A 217 22.86 13.02 12.48
N THR A 218 23.99 13.71 12.26
CA THR A 218 25.09 13.79 13.23
C THR A 218 24.80 14.68 14.43
N LYS A 219 23.85 15.62 14.32
CA LYS A 219 23.35 16.38 15.48
C LYS A 219 22.43 15.53 16.36
N LEU A 220 21.74 14.55 15.78
CA LEU A 220 20.91 13.59 16.52
C LEU A 220 21.74 12.47 17.15
N ALA A 221 22.70 11.93 16.39
CA ALA A 221 23.57 10.85 16.82
C ALA A 221 24.95 11.00 16.15
N PRO A 222 25.95 11.60 16.84
CA PRO A 222 27.30 11.76 16.28
C PRO A 222 27.95 10.46 15.83
N SER A 223 27.58 9.33 16.44
CA SER A 223 28.06 7.98 16.09
C SER A 223 27.62 7.50 14.70
N LEU A 224 26.64 8.16 14.07
CA LEU A 224 26.16 7.85 12.72
C LEU A 224 26.87 8.65 11.62
N ALA A 225 27.90 9.43 11.95
CA ALA A 225 28.74 10.12 10.98
C ALA A 225 29.29 9.13 9.95
N SER A 226 29.06 9.40 8.66
CA SER A 226 29.39 8.51 7.54
C SER A 226 28.84 7.07 7.63
N LYS A 227 27.91 6.82 8.56
CA LYS A 227 27.36 5.49 8.89
C LYS A 227 25.83 5.51 8.99
N THR A 228 25.18 6.30 8.13
CA THR A 228 23.73 6.46 8.19
C THR A 228 23.04 5.15 7.74
N PRO A 229 22.04 4.64 8.49
CA PRO A 229 21.25 3.49 8.06
C PRO A 229 20.65 3.71 6.67
N LEU A 230 20.73 2.70 5.79
CA LEU A 230 20.34 2.82 4.39
C LEU A 230 18.94 3.40 4.19
N TRP A 231 17.95 2.98 4.99
CA TRP A 231 16.59 3.51 4.91
C TRP A 231 16.52 5.03 5.18
N ALA A 232 17.18 5.50 6.23
CA ALA A 232 17.21 6.92 6.57
C ALA A 232 17.94 7.74 5.51
N TYR A 233 19.04 7.19 4.96
CA TYR A 233 19.77 7.81 3.86
C TYR A 233 18.90 7.98 2.60
N ILE A 234 18.16 6.93 2.21
CA ILE A 234 17.26 6.96 1.03
C ILE A 234 16.14 8.01 1.19
N LEU A 235 15.59 8.16 2.40
CA LEU A 235 14.60 9.20 2.67
C LEU A 235 15.24 10.60 2.61
N ALA A 236 16.44 10.77 3.17
CA ALA A 236 17.18 12.03 3.12
C ALA A 236 17.61 12.41 1.69
N GLU A 237 17.95 11.44 0.84
CA GLU A 237 18.20 11.66 -0.59
C GLU A 237 17.01 12.31 -1.30
N SER A 238 15.78 11.95 -0.93
CA SER A 238 14.59 12.58 -1.50
C SER A 238 14.52 14.07 -1.14
N THR A 239 14.74 14.41 0.13
CA THR A 239 14.85 15.80 0.60
C THR A 239 15.96 16.56 -0.13
N ALA A 240 17.16 15.99 -0.21
CA ALA A 240 18.32 16.61 -0.87
C ALA A 240 18.17 16.74 -2.40
N SER A 241 17.27 15.95 -3.00
CA SER A 241 16.92 16.09 -4.41
C SER A 241 15.87 17.19 -4.60
N ALA A 242 14.82 17.19 -3.77
CA ALA A 242 13.73 18.15 -3.82
C ALA A 242 14.14 19.58 -3.41
N TYR A 243 15.14 19.73 -2.54
CA TYR A 243 15.63 21.00 -2.02
C TYR A 243 17.16 21.11 -2.12
N ARG A 244 17.67 22.33 -1.97
CA ARG A 244 19.08 22.56 -1.66
C ARG A 244 19.26 22.46 -0.14
N VAL A 245 20.28 21.73 0.30
CA VAL A 245 20.66 21.63 1.72
C VAL A 245 22.06 22.23 1.88
N VAL A 246 22.21 23.15 2.83
CA VAL A 246 23.47 23.83 3.15
C VAL A 246 23.59 23.89 4.67
N ASP A 247 24.75 23.48 5.20
CA ASP A 247 25.08 23.55 6.63
C ASP A 247 24.01 22.95 7.56
N GLY A 248 23.39 21.84 7.15
CA GLY A 248 22.36 21.16 7.95
C GLY A 248 20.96 21.78 7.85
N ALA A 249 20.71 22.67 6.89
CA ALA A 249 19.41 23.33 6.72
C ALA A 249 18.93 23.31 5.27
N ILE A 250 17.61 23.18 5.08
CA ILE A 250 16.95 23.38 3.78
C ILE A 250 16.99 24.88 3.44
N VAL A 251 17.44 25.21 2.24
CA VAL A 251 17.53 26.60 1.76
C VAL A 251 16.85 26.76 0.40
N GLY A 252 16.20 27.91 0.22
CA GLY A 252 15.50 28.24 -1.02
C GLY A 252 14.18 27.48 -1.21
N GLN A 253 13.62 27.60 -2.41
CA GLN A 253 12.36 26.96 -2.79
C GLN A 253 12.59 25.51 -3.25
N GLN A 254 11.52 24.72 -3.24
CA GLN A 254 11.54 23.37 -3.82
C GLN A 254 11.93 23.44 -5.30
N ARG A 255 12.94 22.65 -5.69
CA ARG A 255 13.49 22.63 -7.07
C ARG A 255 13.08 21.40 -7.88
N ALA A 256 12.54 20.38 -7.23
CA ALA A 256 12.13 19.13 -7.87
C ALA A 256 11.00 18.44 -7.08
N PRO A 257 10.19 17.57 -7.70
CA PRO A 257 9.22 16.74 -6.98
C PRO A 257 9.93 15.77 -6.02
N PHE A 258 9.22 15.35 -4.97
CA PHE A 258 9.69 14.32 -4.05
C PHE A 258 9.68 12.96 -4.73
N ARG A 259 10.88 12.46 -5.02
CA ARG A 259 11.16 11.14 -5.58
C ARG A 259 12.33 10.53 -4.82
N LEU A 260 12.53 9.23 -4.93
CA LEU A 260 13.77 8.61 -4.46
C LEU A 260 14.97 9.28 -5.13
N GLY A 261 16.04 9.52 -4.39
CA GLY A 261 17.28 9.97 -4.99
C GLY A 261 18.06 8.81 -5.62
N PRO A 262 19.34 9.02 -5.98
CA PRO A 262 20.12 8.07 -6.77
C PRO A 262 20.17 6.65 -6.19
N VAL A 263 20.47 6.46 -4.91
CA VAL A 263 20.58 5.12 -4.30
C VAL A 263 19.21 4.45 -4.26
N GLY A 264 18.22 5.11 -3.68
CA GLY A 264 16.87 4.56 -3.57
C GLY A 264 16.26 4.22 -4.93
N SER A 265 16.45 5.11 -5.92
CA SER A 265 15.95 4.91 -7.28
C SER A 265 16.60 3.72 -7.95
N GLN A 266 17.92 3.56 -7.84
CA GLN A 266 18.62 2.48 -8.53
C GLN A 266 18.17 1.12 -7.97
N ILE A 267 18.11 0.97 -6.63
CA ILE A 267 17.66 -0.27 -5.98
C ILE A 267 16.23 -0.62 -6.40
N VAL A 268 15.31 0.35 -6.36
CA VAL A 268 13.91 0.11 -6.71
C VAL A 268 13.76 -0.18 -8.21
N ALA A 269 14.39 0.62 -9.07
CA ALA A 269 14.31 0.46 -10.52
C ALA A 269 14.83 -0.91 -10.97
N GLU A 270 16.07 -1.26 -10.58
CA GLU A 270 16.67 -2.53 -11.01
C GLU A 270 15.93 -3.74 -10.43
N THR A 271 15.36 -3.65 -9.23
CA THR A 271 14.56 -4.75 -8.68
C THR A 271 13.28 -4.97 -9.49
N PHE A 272 12.49 -3.91 -9.75
CA PHE A 272 11.26 -4.05 -10.55
C PHE A 272 11.54 -4.49 -11.99
N VAL A 273 12.49 -3.81 -12.64
CA VAL A 273 12.83 -4.07 -14.04
C VAL A 273 13.51 -5.43 -14.18
N GLY A 274 14.35 -5.81 -13.24
CA GLY A 274 14.99 -7.12 -13.19
C GLY A 274 14.01 -8.26 -13.01
N LEU A 275 13.02 -8.11 -12.12
CA LEU A 275 11.93 -9.09 -11.97
C LEU A 275 11.11 -9.22 -13.26
N LEU A 276 10.78 -8.11 -13.92
CA LEU A 276 10.07 -8.13 -15.20
C LEU A 276 10.90 -8.77 -16.31
N ALA A 277 12.19 -8.43 -16.42
CA ALA A 277 13.09 -9.02 -17.41
C ALA A 277 13.29 -10.52 -17.19
N SER A 278 13.23 -10.98 -15.93
CA SER A 278 13.41 -12.39 -15.58
C SER A 278 12.16 -13.24 -15.76
N ASP A 279 10.96 -12.65 -15.78
CA ASP A 279 9.70 -13.36 -15.97
C ASP A 279 9.39 -13.52 -17.48
N PRO A 280 9.41 -14.76 -18.04
CA PRO A 280 9.11 -15.00 -19.45
C PRO A 280 7.71 -14.57 -19.88
N ASN A 281 6.79 -14.39 -18.92
CA ASN A 281 5.41 -13.96 -19.16
C ASN A 281 5.19 -12.47 -18.82
N SER A 282 6.25 -11.69 -18.66
CA SER A 282 6.11 -10.26 -18.38
C SER A 282 5.78 -9.44 -19.63
N ILE A 283 5.34 -8.21 -19.42
CA ILE A 283 5.16 -7.21 -20.49
C ILE A 283 6.46 -6.82 -21.21
N ILE A 284 7.64 -7.13 -20.66
CA ILE A 284 8.92 -6.89 -21.32
C ILE A 284 9.21 -8.02 -22.32
N ASN A 285 8.87 -9.26 -21.95
CA ASN A 285 9.22 -10.46 -22.71
C ASN A 285 8.12 -10.95 -23.66
N THR A 286 6.92 -10.41 -23.57
CA THR A 286 5.78 -10.87 -24.38
C THR A 286 5.08 -9.71 -25.08
N GLN A 287 4.67 -9.94 -26.33
CA GLN A 287 3.65 -9.12 -26.99
C GLN A 287 2.27 -9.50 -26.43
N GLN A 288 2.05 -9.22 -25.14
CA GLN A 288 0.77 -9.47 -24.51
C GLN A 288 -0.32 -8.53 -25.07
N PRO A 289 -1.61 -8.90 -24.94
CA PRO A 289 -2.70 -8.00 -25.32
C PRO A 289 -2.43 -6.64 -24.71
N ARG A 290 -2.40 -5.59 -25.55
CA ARG A 290 -2.06 -4.23 -25.11
C ARG A 290 -2.81 -3.91 -23.82
N ALA A 291 -2.07 -3.51 -22.79
CA ALA A 291 -2.66 -2.95 -21.59
C ALA A 291 -3.66 -1.85 -22.01
N GLN A 292 -4.82 -1.85 -21.38
CA GLN A 292 -5.92 -0.96 -21.73
C GLN A 292 -5.65 0.48 -21.29
N ALA A 293 -4.82 0.64 -20.25
CA ALA A 293 -4.45 1.92 -19.70
C ALA A 293 -2.94 1.98 -19.44
N SER A 294 -2.36 3.15 -19.67
CA SER A 294 -0.96 3.48 -19.38
C SER A 294 -0.79 4.20 -18.03
N SER A 295 -1.89 4.63 -17.40
CA SER A 295 -1.88 5.26 -16.08
C SER A 295 -3.08 4.87 -15.24
N LEU A 296 -2.94 4.98 -13.91
CA LEU A 296 -4.03 4.73 -12.97
C LEU A 296 -5.21 5.69 -13.21
N ARG A 297 -4.91 6.93 -13.60
CA ARG A 297 -5.94 7.92 -13.96
C ARG A 297 -6.74 7.46 -15.17
N GLN A 298 -6.07 7.05 -16.26
CA GLN A 298 -6.73 6.55 -17.45
C GLN A 298 -7.57 5.31 -17.14
N LEU A 299 -7.04 4.38 -16.35
CA LEU A 299 -7.79 3.19 -15.93
C LEU A 299 -9.03 3.56 -15.11
N PHE A 300 -8.90 4.50 -14.18
CA PHE A 300 -10.00 4.97 -13.35
C PHE A 300 -11.09 5.67 -14.17
N ASP A 301 -10.71 6.51 -15.14
CA ASP A 301 -11.65 7.17 -16.04
C ASP A 301 -12.43 6.15 -16.89
N GLN A 302 -11.74 5.15 -17.45
CA GLN A 302 -12.37 4.06 -18.22
C GLN A 302 -13.38 3.26 -17.39
N ILE A 303 -13.00 2.86 -16.17
CA ILE A 303 -13.90 2.11 -15.27
C ILE A 303 -15.10 2.97 -14.87
N SER A 304 -14.85 4.23 -14.52
CA SER A 304 -15.90 5.14 -14.06
C SER A 304 -16.92 5.45 -15.16
N GLN A 305 -16.49 5.56 -16.42
CA GLN A 305 -17.40 5.72 -17.56
C GLN A 305 -18.25 4.48 -17.77
N ASN A 306 -17.64 3.28 -17.71
CA ASN A 306 -18.37 2.02 -17.90
C ASN A 306 -19.47 1.82 -16.83
N ILE A 307 -19.20 2.17 -15.57
CA ILE A 307 -20.19 2.09 -14.49
C ILE A 307 -21.39 3.00 -14.77
N SER A 308 -21.13 4.25 -15.19
CA SER A 308 -22.19 5.22 -15.51
C SER A 308 -23.09 4.71 -16.65
N VAL A 309 -22.51 4.13 -17.70
CA VAL A 309 -23.27 3.57 -18.83
C VAL A 309 -24.11 2.36 -18.42
N SER A 310 -23.58 1.47 -17.57
CA SER A 310 -24.37 0.34 -17.05
C SER A 310 -25.55 0.78 -16.18
N SER A 311 -25.39 1.81 -15.34
CA SER A 311 -26.48 2.32 -14.49
C SER A 311 -27.61 3.00 -15.26
N GLU A 312 -27.32 3.60 -16.44
CA GLU A 312 -28.36 4.18 -17.29
C GLU A 312 -29.16 3.12 -18.07
N SER A 313 -28.52 1.97 -18.36
CA SER A 313 -29.18 0.84 -19.05
C SER A 313 -30.12 0.01 -18.16
N GLU A 314 -30.07 0.18 -16.84
CA GLU A 314 -30.97 -0.46 -15.86
C GLU A 314 -32.12 0.47 -15.43
N SER A 315 -32.79 1.12 -16.39
CA SER A 315 -34.11 1.69 -16.11
C SER A 315 -35.10 0.55 -15.83
N PRO A 316 -35.80 0.50 -14.67
CA PRO A 316 -36.65 -0.63 -14.33
C PRO A 316 -37.83 -0.71 -15.29
N ARG A 317 -37.94 -1.82 -16.02
CA ARG A 317 -39.17 -2.17 -16.76
C ARG A 317 -40.33 -2.13 -15.78
N ARG A 318 -41.25 -1.20 -16.01
CA ARG A 318 -42.48 -0.99 -15.25
C ARG A 318 -43.30 -2.29 -15.25
N VAL A 319 -43.23 -3.07 -14.17
CA VAL A 319 -44.10 -4.23 -13.97
C VAL A 319 -45.50 -3.70 -13.65
N GLN A 320 -46.45 -3.90 -14.56
CA GLN A 320 -47.87 -3.62 -14.30
C GLN A 320 -48.39 -4.62 -13.25
N PRO A 321 -49.16 -4.19 -12.24
CA PRO A 321 -49.73 -5.10 -11.26
C PRO A 321 -50.78 -6.00 -11.93
N ARG A 322 -50.66 -7.31 -11.69
CA ARG A 322 -51.73 -8.27 -12.03
C ARG A 322 -52.91 -8.04 -11.09
N ARG A 323 -54.13 -8.10 -11.64
CA ARG A 323 -55.39 -8.03 -10.88
C ARG A 323 -55.57 -9.33 -10.10
N ASP A 324 -55.82 -9.21 -8.80
CA ASP A 324 -56.18 -10.32 -7.91
C ASP A 324 -57.65 -10.73 -8.11
N GLU A 325 -57.90 -12.04 -8.21
CA GLU A 325 -59.22 -12.65 -8.01
C GLU A 325 -59.30 -13.26 -6.59
N PRO A 326 -60.50 -13.30 -5.97
CA PRO A 326 -60.64 -13.52 -4.53
C PRO A 326 -60.72 -14.99 -4.12
N ALA A 327 -60.04 -15.33 -3.01
CA ALA A 327 -60.04 -16.65 -2.40
C ALA A 327 -61.33 -16.95 -1.61
N GLN A 328 -61.93 -18.12 -1.89
CA GLN A 328 -63.04 -18.71 -1.14
C GLN A 328 -62.58 -19.14 0.27
N ARG A 329 -63.37 -18.77 1.27
CA ARG A 329 -63.30 -19.30 2.64
C ARG A 329 -64.12 -20.57 2.72
N ASP A 330 -63.55 -21.62 3.33
CA ASP A 330 -64.36 -22.65 3.98
C ASP A 330 -63.88 -22.92 5.41
N ARG A 331 -64.88 -23.05 6.28
CA ARG A 331 -64.81 -23.20 7.73
C ARG A 331 -64.72 -24.68 8.07
N GLN A 332 -63.93 -25.04 9.08
CA GLN A 332 -64.33 -26.05 10.07
C GLN A 332 -63.45 -25.99 11.33
N ALA A 333 -64.00 -26.52 12.40
CA ALA A 333 -63.91 -25.97 13.74
C ALA A 333 -63.31 -26.95 14.76
N THR A 334 -62.77 -26.37 15.84
CA THR A 334 -62.80 -26.85 17.25
C THR A 334 -62.08 -28.16 17.63
N ARG A 335 -61.11 -28.09 18.55
CA ARG A 335 -61.29 -28.30 20.01
C ARG A 335 -59.93 -28.47 20.75
N ARG A 336 -59.82 -27.79 21.91
CA ARG A 336 -59.26 -28.20 23.23
C ARG A 336 -57.77 -28.57 23.31
N GLU A 337 -57.03 -28.40 24.41
CA GLU A 337 -57.14 -27.78 25.74
C GLU A 337 -55.71 -27.80 26.31
N ASP A 338 -55.49 -27.03 27.37
CA ASP A 338 -54.26 -26.87 28.14
C ASP A 338 -53.57 -28.16 28.59
N GLN A 339 -52.24 -28.12 28.75
CA GLN A 339 -51.53 -28.38 30.03
C GLN A 339 -49.99 -28.37 29.87
N GLU A 340 -49.35 -27.45 30.60
CA GLU A 340 -47.95 -27.53 31.03
C GLU A 340 -47.83 -28.56 32.17
N PRO A 341 -46.66 -29.19 32.42
CA PRO A 341 -45.88 -28.67 33.55
C PRO A 341 -44.34 -28.80 33.48
N ARG A 342 -43.74 -27.98 34.34
CA ARG A 342 -42.34 -27.83 34.79
C ARG A 342 -41.64 -29.11 35.28
N ARG A 343 -40.29 -29.05 35.28
CA ARG A 343 -39.26 -29.48 36.30
C ARG A 343 -37.96 -29.87 35.56
N GLU A 344 -36.72 -29.76 36.05
CA GLU A 344 -36.04 -29.32 37.28
C GLU A 344 -34.53 -29.25 36.94
N GLU A 345 -33.77 -28.34 37.59
CA GLU A 345 -32.29 -28.37 37.63
C GLU A 345 -31.78 -29.58 38.42
N PRO A 346 -30.46 -29.90 38.30
CA PRO A 346 -29.69 -30.03 39.53
C PRO A 346 -28.38 -29.23 39.56
N ARG A 347 -28.08 -28.77 40.77
CA ARG A 347 -26.90 -28.04 41.22
C ARG A 347 -25.70 -28.95 41.54
N ARG A 348 -24.51 -28.39 41.29
CA ARG A 348 -23.25 -28.39 42.09
C ARG A 348 -22.64 -29.72 42.57
N GLU A 349 -21.33 -29.86 42.32
CA GLU A 349 -20.39 -30.04 43.44
C GLU A 349 -18.93 -29.62 43.11
N ASN A 350 -18.31 -28.99 44.11
CA ASN A 350 -16.90 -28.59 44.22
C ASN A 350 -15.98 -29.82 44.36
N GLN A 351 -14.73 -29.71 43.90
CA GLN A 351 -13.57 -30.22 44.65
C GLN A 351 -12.22 -29.70 44.10
N GLN A 352 -11.56 -28.85 44.89
CA GLN A 352 -10.09 -28.77 44.95
C GLN A 352 -9.60 -29.78 46.01
N PRO A 353 -8.34 -30.20 45.92
CA PRO A 353 -7.50 -30.08 47.12
C PRO A 353 -6.07 -29.56 46.86
N ARG A 354 -5.70 -28.56 47.68
CA ARG A 354 -4.49 -28.38 48.51
C ARG A 354 -3.13 -29.02 48.14
N ASP A 355 -2.14 -28.13 48.14
CA ASP A 355 -0.84 -28.15 48.84
C ASP A 355 0.03 -29.42 48.87
N GLN A 356 1.28 -29.31 48.37
CA GLN A 356 2.46 -29.60 49.20
C GLN A 356 3.78 -29.00 48.67
N ARG A 357 4.24 -27.98 49.42
CA ARG A 357 5.60 -27.65 49.86
C ARG A 357 6.81 -28.51 49.40
N ARG A 358 7.86 -27.76 48.99
CA ARG A 358 9.25 -27.68 49.53
C ARG A 358 10.40 -28.55 48.96
N ARG A 359 11.56 -27.84 48.89
CA ARG A 359 13.00 -28.23 48.85
C ARG A 359 13.53 -28.55 47.45
N ASN A 360 14.68 -28.04 46.98
CA ASN A 360 15.77 -27.25 47.57
C ASN A 360 16.33 -26.29 46.52
#